data_AF-A0A0A1TBS9-F1
#
_entry.id   AF-A0A0A1TBS9-F1
#
_cell.length_a   1.000
_cell.length_b   1.000
_cell.length_c   1.000
_cell.angle_alpha   90.00
_cell.angle_beta   90.00
_cell.angle_gamma   90.00
#
_symmetry.space_group_name_H-M   'P 1'
#
loop_
_entity.id
_entity.type
_entity.pdbx_description
1 polymer ?
#
loop_
_entity_poly.entity_id
_entity_poly.type
_entity_poly.pdbx_seq_one_letter_code
_entity_poly.pdbx_strand_id
1 'polypeptide(L)'
;MEFLKQDIDFAILQYQSWQPIDTDKTAKGTKAPYYGNIATASALGNLTAGSVSVASIPLSSDMEAAYAIYVEGHLKRLVAINMHGYNTTVDGAGVAPLENPEPRPHRAFSFLVGDDNSADVHAGVRRLMANGSDAITGITFDGWSYNYELDNGRPVKLSNVTTGESLESNKGVLSVLVPDSSAAILDI
;
A
#
# COMPACT_ATOMS: atom_id res chain seq x y z
N MET A 1 12.43 31.80 22.96
CA MET A 1 11.12 31.16 22.66
C MET A 1 11.01 30.99 21.15
N GLU A 2 11.96 30.28 20.56
CA GLU A 2 12.14 30.20 19.09
C GLU A 2 12.53 28.77 18.67
N PHE A 3 13.25 28.05 19.55
CA PHE A 3 13.54 26.62 19.44
C PHE A 3 12.29 25.70 19.39
N LEU A 4 11.20 26.04 20.09
CA LEU A 4 10.01 25.16 20.17
C LEU A 4 9.12 25.22 18.92
N LYS A 5 9.26 26.22 18.05
CA LYS A 5 8.45 26.34 16.82
C LYS A 5 9.02 25.48 15.68
N GLN A 6 10.35 25.37 15.63
CA GLN A 6 11.06 24.67 14.56
C GLN A 6 10.86 23.15 14.59
N ASP A 7 10.72 22.57 15.80
CA ASP A 7 10.48 21.13 16.01
C ASP A 7 9.03 20.72 15.74
N ILE A 8 8.06 21.59 16.07
CA ILE A 8 6.63 21.36 15.76
C ILE A 8 6.41 21.41 14.24
N ASP A 9 7.05 22.36 13.54
CA ASP A 9 7.01 22.41 12.08
C ASP A 9 7.75 21.23 11.43
N PHE A 10 8.75 20.62 12.10
CA PHE A 10 9.46 19.44 11.58
C PHE A 10 8.61 18.16 11.66
N ALA A 11 7.87 17.97 12.76
CA ALA A 11 7.06 16.78 12.95
C ALA A 11 5.79 16.76 12.06
N ILE A 12 5.15 17.90 11.81
CA ILE A 12 3.90 17.95 11.02
C ILE A 12 4.16 17.66 9.53
N LEU A 13 5.34 18.02 9.01
CA LEU A 13 5.64 17.92 7.57
C LEU A 13 5.93 16.49 7.08
N GLN A 14 6.26 15.53 7.96
CA GLN A 14 6.57 14.15 7.57
C GLN A 14 5.34 13.23 7.51
N TYR A 15 4.28 13.55 8.25
CA TYR A 15 3.06 12.73 8.31
C TYR A 15 1.92 13.25 7.44
N GLN A 16 2.10 14.39 6.79
CA GLN A 16 1.09 14.93 5.87
C GLN A 16 0.98 14.09 4.60
N SER A 17 -0.25 13.92 4.11
CA SER A 17 -0.50 13.23 2.84
C SER A 17 -0.15 14.07 1.62
N TRP A 18 -0.16 15.40 1.74
CA TRP A 18 0.27 16.29 0.66
C TRP A 18 0.90 17.56 1.23
N GLN A 19 1.74 18.19 0.43
CA GLN A 19 2.31 19.51 0.69
C GLN A 19 1.72 20.50 -0.32
N PRO A 20 1.00 21.57 0.10
CA PRO A 20 0.34 22.49 -0.83
C PRO A 20 1.26 23.57 -1.42
N ILE A 21 2.38 23.89 -0.76
CA ILE A 21 3.33 24.95 -1.15
C ILE A 21 4.77 24.44 -1.03
N ASP A 22 5.68 24.98 -1.82
CA ASP A 22 7.10 24.72 -1.61
C ASP A 22 7.60 25.36 -0.31
N THR A 23 8.53 24.69 0.35
CA THR A 23 9.20 25.17 1.56
C THR A 23 10.68 24.82 1.47
N ASP A 24 11.49 25.43 2.34
CA ASP A 24 12.93 25.10 2.43
C ASP A 24 13.20 23.64 2.84
N LYS A 25 12.20 22.92 3.35
CA LYS A 25 12.32 21.54 3.84
C LYS A 25 11.71 20.50 2.91
N THR A 26 10.67 20.85 2.16
CA THR A 26 9.97 19.91 1.29
C THR A 26 9.25 20.63 0.16
N ALA A 27 9.27 20.01 -1.02
CA ALA A 27 8.57 20.50 -2.20
C ALA A 27 7.06 20.26 -2.10
N LYS A 28 6.29 21.10 -2.78
CA LYS A 28 4.87 20.88 -3.04
C LYS A 28 4.65 19.52 -3.69
N GLY A 29 3.62 18.82 -3.26
CA GLY A 29 3.14 17.62 -3.95
C GLY A 29 2.55 16.56 -3.03
N THR A 30 2.03 15.52 -3.64
CA THR A 30 1.50 14.33 -2.96
C THR A 30 2.64 13.55 -2.31
N LYS A 31 2.41 13.07 -1.08
CA LYS A 31 3.41 12.33 -0.29
C LYS A 31 2.97 10.88 -0.12
N ALA A 32 3.91 10.00 0.23
CA ALA A 32 3.66 8.57 0.40
C ALA A 32 2.44 8.23 1.30
N PRO A 33 2.19 8.92 2.44
CA PRO A 33 1.02 8.63 3.27
C PRO A 33 -0.33 8.77 2.54
N TYR A 34 -0.42 9.60 1.49
CA TYR A 34 -1.64 9.72 0.68
C TYR A 34 -2.05 8.40 0.03
N TYR A 35 -1.07 7.62 -0.45
CA TYR A 35 -1.34 6.34 -1.08
C TYR A 35 -1.77 5.28 -0.06
N GLY A 36 -1.27 5.37 1.17
CA GLY A 36 -1.79 4.57 2.31
C GLY A 36 -3.26 4.87 2.60
N ASN A 37 -3.64 6.15 2.56
CA ASN A 37 -5.05 6.56 2.69
C ASN A 37 -5.91 6.05 1.53
N ILE A 38 -5.42 6.13 0.29
CA ILE A 38 -6.12 5.57 -0.88
C ILE A 38 -6.31 4.06 -0.70
N ALA A 39 -5.27 3.33 -0.33
CA ALA A 39 -5.34 1.88 -0.12
C ALA A 39 -6.34 1.53 1.00
N THR A 40 -6.33 2.29 2.09
CA THR A 40 -7.27 2.10 3.21
C THR A 40 -8.72 2.39 2.80
N ALA A 41 -8.98 3.53 2.17
CA ALA A 41 -10.31 3.87 1.66
C ALA A 41 -10.80 2.84 0.63
N SER A 42 -9.89 2.37 -0.22
CA SER A 42 -10.11 1.31 -1.20
C SER A 42 -10.44 -0.05 -0.58
N ALA A 43 -9.83 -0.37 0.56
CA ALA A 43 -10.07 -1.61 1.30
C ALA A 43 -11.40 -1.54 2.06
N LEU A 44 -11.77 -0.37 2.61
CA LEU A 44 -13.05 -0.19 3.30
C LEU A 44 -14.22 -0.13 2.31
N GLY A 45 -14.01 0.46 1.13
CA GLY A 45 -15.05 0.62 0.11
C GLY A 45 -16.14 1.61 0.52
N ASN A 46 -17.37 1.40 0.05
CA ASN A 46 -18.48 2.30 0.34
C ASN A 46 -19.10 2.02 1.72
N LEU A 47 -18.70 2.80 2.71
CA LEU A 47 -19.18 2.71 4.09
C LEU A 47 -20.67 3.10 4.27
N THR A 48 -21.29 3.76 3.28
CA THR A 48 -22.71 4.15 3.36
C THR A 48 -23.65 3.13 2.72
N ALA A 49 -23.12 2.15 1.99
CA ALA A 49 -23.91 1.15 1.28
C ALA A 49 -24.30 -0.06 2.14
N GLY A 50 -23.65 -0.26 3.29
CA GLY A 50 -23.90 -1.40 4.17
C GLY A 50 -23.00 -1.35 5.40
N SER A 51 -23.19 -2.30 6.31
CA SER A 51 -22.33 -2.42 7.50
C SER A 51 -20.97 -2.99 7.11
N VAL A 52 -19.91 -2.23 7.40
CA VAL A 52 -18.52 -2.67 7.17
C VAL A 52 -17.86 -2.98 8.49
N SER A 53 -17.22 -4.14 8.59
CA SER A 53 -16.41 -4.53 9.75
C SER A 53 -15.05 -5.02 9.31
N VAL A 54 -14.07 -4.84 10.19
CA VAL A 54 -12.67 -5.20 9.95
C VAL A 54 -12.23 -6.13 11.07
N ALA A 55 -11.62 -7.25 10.71
CA ALA A 55 -10.98 -8.18 11.64
C ALA A 55 -9.48 -8.20 11.37
N SER A 56 -8.67 -8.02 12.41
CA SER A 56 -7.22 -8.25 12.32
C SER A 56 -6.95 -9.76 12.31
N ILE A 57 -6.07 -10.19 11.41
CA ILE A 57 -5.62 -11.57 11.30
C ILE A 57 -4.27 -11.66 12.03
N PRO A 58 -4.17 -12.42 13.13
CA PRO A 58 -2.90 -12.57 13.85
C PRO A 58 -1.84 -13.23 12.98
N LEU A 59 -0.65 -12.63 12.95
CA LEU A 59 0.55 -13.16 12.28
C LEU A 59 1.66 -13.32 13.31
N SER A 60 2.68 -14.11 12.98
CA SER A 60 3.83 -14.35 13.87
C SER A 60 4.90 -13.26 13.79
N SER A 61 4.88 -12.43 12.75
CA SER A 61 5.86 -11.36 12.50
C SER A 61 5.27 -10.00 12.80
N ASP A 62 6.00 -9.17 13.54
CA ASP A 62 5.65 -7.75 13.76
C ASP A 62 5.90 -6.88 12.52
N MET A 63 6.58 -7.42 11.49
CA MET A 63 6.84 -6.75 10.21
C MET A 63 5.79 -7.07 9.14
N GLU A 64 4.73 -7.75 9.52
CA GLU A 64 3.64 -8.14 8.63
C GLU A 64 2.30 -7.80 9.30
N ALA A 65 1.32 -7.39 8.51
CA ALA A 65 -0.03 -7.19 9.00
C ALA A 65 -1.05 -7.72 7.99
N ALA A 66 -2.13 -8.31 8.49
CA ALA A 66 -3.22 -8.78 7.66
C ALA A 66 -4.59 -8.47 8.27
N TYR A 67 -5.56 -8.22 7.39
CA TYR A 67 -6.92 -7.87 7.79
C TYR A 67 -7.94 -8.52 6.87
N ALA A 68 -9.06 -8.95 7.45
CA ALA A 68 -10.26 -9.34 6.71
C ALA A 68 -11.30 -8.22 6.82
N ILE A 69 -11.93 -7.89 5.71
CA ILE A 69 -12.96 -6.86 5.62
C ILE A 69 -14.25 -7.50 5.16
N TYR A 70 -15.29 -7.28 5.95
CA TYR A 70 -16.62 -7.81 5.72
C TYR A 70 -17.58 -6.69 5.38
N VAL A 71 -18.49 -6.97 4.45
CA VAL A 71 -19.62 -6.10 4.12
C VAL A 71 -20.89 -6.92 4.34
N GLU A 72 -21.77 -6.44 5.21
CA GLU A 72 -22.99 -7.14 5.63
C GLU A 72 -22.71 -8.57 6.16
N GLY A 73 -21.57 -8.74 6.84
CA GLY A 73 -21.14 -10.03 7.40
C GLY A 73 -20.50 -10.99 6.39
N HIS A 74 -20.42 -10.64 5.10
CA HIS A 74 -19.75 -11.44 4.09
C HIS A 74 -18.32 -10.97 3.88
N LEU A 75 -17.36 -11.91 3.82
CA LEU A 75 -15.98 -11.58 3.47
C LEU A 75 -15.95 -11.00 2.05
N LYS A 76 -15.42 -9.78 1.92
CA LYS A 76 -15.30 -9.10 0.62
C LYS A 76 -13.86 -8.78 0.27
N ARG A 77 -13.01 -8.53 1.27
CA ARG A 77 -11.62 -8.20 1.01
C ARG A 77 -10.68 -8.77 2.04
N LEU A 78 -9.48 -9.08 1.58
CA LEU A 78 -8.34 -9.40 2.43
C LEU A 78 -7.23 -8.39 2.14
N VAL A 79 -6.54 -7.97 3.19
CA VAL A 79 -5.42 -7.04 3.09
C VAL A 79 -4.18 -7.74 3.63
N ALA A 80 -3.08 -7.63 2.89
CA ALA A 80 -1.75 -8.07 3.31
C ALA A 80 -0.78 -6.91 3.19
N ILE A 81 -0.05 -6.60 4.27
CA ILE A 81 0.92 -5.52 4.35
C ILE A 81 2.26 -6.14 4.75
N ASN A 82 3.27 -5.95 3.91
CA ASN A 82 4.63 -6.39 4.19
C ASN A 82 5.49 -5.15 4.50
N MET A 83 5.86 -5.01 5.77
CA MET A 83 6.63 -3.90 6.32
C MET A 83 8.12 -4.24 6.46
N HIS A 84 8.58 -5.39 5.96
CA HIS A 84 10.00 -5.64 5.82
C HIS A 84 10.62 -4.54 4.95
N GLY A 85 11.66 -3.89 5.46
CA GLY A 85 12.32 -2.78 4.79
C GLY A 85 13.07 -3.24 3.54
N TYR A 86 12.88 -2.50 2.45
CA TYR A 86 13.64 -2.67 1.22
C TYR A 86 13.94 -1.30 0.63
N ASN A 87 15.20 -0.89 0.66
CA ASN A 87 15.63 0.43 0.21
C ASN A 87 16.28 0.34 -1.17
N THR A 88 16.00 1.33 -2.00
CA THR A 88 16.51 1.39 -3.38
C THR A 88 17.31 2.65 -3.65
N THR A 89 17.52 3.50 -2.65
CA THR A 89 18.24 4.76 -2.80
C THR A 89 19.47 4.86 -1.91
N VAL A 90 20.45 5.62 -2.38
CA VAL A 90 21.65 5.98 -1.62
C VAL A 90 21.21 6.73 -0.37
N ASP A 91 21.73 6.30 0.79
CA ASP A 91 21.45 6.85 2.12
C ASP A 91 19.96 6.87 2.53
N GLY A 92 19.07 6.19 1.80
CA GLY A 92 17.63 6.15 2.10
C GLY A 92 16.91 7.49 1.88
N ALA A 93 17.49 8.39 1.09
CA ALA A 93 16.94 9.74 0.87
C ALA A 93 15.79 9.79 -0.15
N GLY A 94 15.58 8.73 -0.93
CA GLY A 94 14.54 8.69 -1.97
C GLY A 94 14.90 9.43 -3.27
N VAL A 95 16.13 9.95 -3.38
CA VAL A 95 16.55 10.84 -4.50
C VAL A 95 17.44 10.13 -5.52
N ALA A 96 18.49 9.45 -5.05
CA ALA A 96 19.49 8.82 -5.92
C ALA A 96 19.35 7.29 -5.85
N PRO A 97 19.03 6.59 -6.95
CA PRO A 97 18.90 5.13 -6.92
C PRO A 97 20.26 4.46 -6.66
N LEU A 98 20.23 3.28 -6.03
CA LEU A 98 21.39 2.39 -5.95
C LEU A 98 21.75 1.87 -7.34
N GLU A 99 23.05 1.76 -7.64
CA GLU A 99 23.52 1.28 -8.95
C GLU A 99 23.12 -0.18 -9.20
N ASN A 100 23.23 -1.04 -8.18
CA ASN A 100 22.87 -2.45 -8.24
C ASN A 100 22.15 -2.86 -6.95
N PRO A 101 20.84 -2.55 -6.81
CA PRO A 101 20.08 -2.98 -5.64
C PRO A 101 19.92 -4.51 -5.64
N GLU A 102 19.98 -5.12 -4.46
CA GLU A 102 19.67 -6.54 -4.29
C GLU A 102 18.25 -6.85 -4.76
N PRO A 103 17.97 -8.06 -5.29
CA PRO A 103 16.61 -8.44 -5.67
C PRO A 103 15.63 -8.29 -4.50
N ARG A 104 14.48 -7.67 -4.76
CA ARG A 104 13.46 -7.44 -3.73
C ARG A 104 12.85 -8.75 -3.27
N PRO A 105 12.92 -9.10 -1.96
CA PRO A 105 12.26 -10.29 -1.45
C PRO A 105 10.73 -10.19 -1.51
N HIS A 106 10.07 -11.34 -1.47
CA HIS A 106 8.63 -11.47 -1.43
C HIS A 106 8.21 -12.41 -0.28
N ARG A 107 7.07 -12.12 0.34
CA ARG A 107 6.45 -12.97 1.37
C ARG A 107 5.13 -13.50 0.86
N ALA A 108 4.85 -14.77 1.12
CA ALA A 108 3.60 -15.41 0.76
C ALA A 108 2.58 -15.22 1.88
N PHE A 109 1.46 -14.57 1.58
CA PHE A 109 0.31 -14.49 2.46
C PHE A 109 -0.75 -15.46 1.95
N SER A 110 -1.16 -16.40 2.79
CA SER A 110 -2.15 -17.43 2.43
C SER A 110 -3.36 -17.35 3.33
N PHE A 111 -4.54 -17.26 2.74
CA PHE A 111 -5.80 -17.05 3.42
C PHE A 111 -6.76 -18.19 3.12
N LEU A 112 -7.25 -18.85 4.16
CA LEU A 112 -8.35 -19.79 4.03
C LEU A 112 -9.67 -19.02 3.88
N VAL A 113 -10.28 -19.10 2.70
CA VAL A 113 -11.51 -18.39 2.31
C VAL A 113 -12.70 -19.33 2.04
N GLY A 114 -12.45 -20.64 2.02
CA GLY A 114 -13.44 -21.69 1.88
C GLY A 114 -12.89 -23.02 2.41
N ASP A 115 -13.63 -24.10 2.23
CA ASP A 115 -13.16 -25.47 2.53
C ASP A 115 -12.76 -26.23 1.24
N ASP A 116 -12.22 -27.44 1.39
CA ASP A 116 -11.80 -28.30 0.27
C ASP A 116 -12.94 -28.67 -0.71
N ASN A 117 -14.20 -28.47 -0.32
CA ASN A 117 -15.39 -28.79 -1.11
C ASN A 117 -16.08 -27.54 -1.69
N SER A 118 -15.57 -26.35 -1.39
CA SER A 118 -16.11 -25.09 -1.86
C SER A 118 -15.72 -24.87 -3.33
N ALA A 119 -16.59 -24.18 -4.08
CA ALA A 119 -16.22 -23.72 -5.42
C ALA A 119 -15.02 -22.77 -5.33
N ASP A 120 -14.20 -22.75 -6.39
CA ASP A 120 -13.03 -21.90 -6.42
C ASP A 120 -13.44 -20.42 -6.31
N VAL A 121 -12.74 -19.72 -5.41
CA VAL A 121 -12.92 -18.29 -5.16
C VAL A 121 -11.95 -17.54 -6.05
N HIS A 122 -12.48 -16.65 -6.89
CA HIS A 122 -11.68 -15.71 -7.66
C HIS A 122 -11.50 -14.42 -6.89
N ALA A 123 -10.29 -13.87 -6.89
CA ALA A 123 -10.00 -12.58 -6.29
C ALA A 123 -9.22 -11.67 -7.23
N GLY A 124 -9.66 -10.42 -7.38
CA GLY A 124 -8.85 -9.37 -8.01
C GLY A 124 -7.78 -8.87 -7.04
N VAL A 125 -6.60 -8.50 -7.54
CA VAL A 125 -5.50 -7.99 -6.71
C VAL A 125 -5.20 -6.54 -7.05
N ARG A 126 -5.26 -5.67 -6.03
CA ARG A 126 -4.85 -4.26 -6.10
C ARG A 126 -3.66 -4.02 -5.20
N ARG A 127 -2.59 -3.44 -5.74
CA ARG A 127 -1.31 -3.31 -5.02
C ARG A 127 -0.99 -1.87 -4.67
N LEU A 128 -0.45 -1.66 -3.47
CA LEU A 128 0.26 -0.44 -3.10
C LEU A 128 1.75 -0.71 -3.27
N MET A 129 2.38 -0.03 -4.23
CA MET A 129 3.75 -0.28 -4.65
C MET A 129 4.56 1.01 -4.68
N ALA A 130 5.84 0.90 -4.38
CA ALA A 130 6.87 1.90 -4.63
C ALA A 130 8.19 1.15 -4.89
N ASN A 131 9.26 1.82 -5.32
CA ASN A 131 10.55 1.14 -5.54
C ASN A 131 11.14 0.57 -4.24
N GLY A 132 10.93 1.24 -3.11
CA GLY A 132 11.37 0.81 -1.78
C GLY A 132 10.69 1.59 -0.66
N SER A 133 11.01 1.28 0.60
CA SER A 133 10.53 1.98 1.79
C SER A 133 11.00 3.44 1.88
N ASP A 134 12.11 3.76 1.20
CA ASP A 134 12.72 5.08 1.12
C ASP A 134 12.23 5.92 -0.07
N ALA A 135 11.32 5.39 -0.88
CA ALA A 135 10.86 6.06 -2.09
C ALA A 135 9.95 7.26 -1.77
N ILE A 136 10.34 8.44 -2.25
CA ILE A 136 9.52 9.66 -2.19
C ILE A 136 8.75 9.92 -3.50
N THR A 137 9.03 9.14 -4.55
CA THR A 137 8.35 9.16 -5.84
C THR A 137 8.09 7.74 -6.37
N GLY A 138 7.36 7.62 -7.49
CA GLY A 138 7.09 6.32 -8.12
C GLY A 138 6.13 5.43 -7.32
N ILE A 139 5.43 6.01 -6.33
CA ILE A 139 4.41 5.29 -5.57
C ILE A 139 3.15 5.17 -6.44
N THR A 140 2.55 3.98 -6.43
CA THR A 140 1.32 3.68 -7.15
C THR A 140 0.35 2.88 -6.30
N PHE A 141 -0.94 3.08 -6.55
CA PHE A 141 -1.99 2.20 -6.08
C PHE A 141 -2.75 1.63 -7.28
N ASP A 142 -2.66 0.31 -7.49
CA ASP A 142 -3.18 -0.40 -8.67
C ASP A 142 -2.82 0.31 -9.99
N GLY A 143 -1.56 0.73 -10.06
CA GLY A 143 -0.96 1.44 -11.19
C GLY A 143 -1.33 2.91 -11.35
N TRP A 144 -2.15 3.48 -10.46
CA TRP A 144 -2.41 4.91 -10.42
C TRP A 144 -1.38 5.65 -9.57
N SER A 145 -0.76 6.67 -10.14
CA SER A 145 0.06 7.64 -9.41
C SER A 145 -0.65 8.97 -9.30
N TYR A 146 -0.42 9.66 -8.20
CA TYR A 146 -0.88 11.01 -7.88
C TYR A 146 0.32 11.93 -7.63
N ASN A 147 1.51 11.54 -8.07
CA ASN A 147 2.70 12.37 -7.95
C ASN A 147 2.47 13.71 -8.64
N TYR A 148 2.91 14.78 -7.98
CA TYR A 148 2.62 16.13 -8.45
C TYR A 148 3.32 16.43 -9.78
N GLU A 149 4.49 15.84 -9.99
CA GLU A 149 5.35 16.00 -11.15
C GLU A 149 4.77 15.35 -12.41
N LEU A 150 3.80 14.44 -12.28
CA LEU A 150 3.18 13.76 -13.42
C LEU A 150 2.03 14.58 -14.03
N ASP A 151 1.10 15.05 -13.20
CA ASP A 151 -0.03 15.89 -13.64
C ASP A 151 -0.62 16.73 -12.49
N ASN A 152 0.23 17.48 -11.78
CA ASN A 152 -0.16 18.39 -10.69
C ASN A 152 -1.02 17.72 -9.60
N GLY A 153 -0.80 16.43 -9.34
CA GLY A 153 -1.51 15.64 -8.34
C GLY A 153 -2.79 14.95 -8.84
N ARG A 154 -3.16 15.13 -10.12
CA ARG A 154 -4.24 14.38 -10.75
C ARG A 154 -3.84 12.91 -10.94
N PRO A 155 -4.81 11.98 -10.97
CA PRO A 155 -4.53 10.57 -11.20
C PRO A 155 -3.95 10.33 -12.60
N VAL A 156 -2.77 9.73 -12.66
CA VAL A 156 -2.11 9.28 -13.88
C VAL A 156 -1.94 7.76 -13.82
N LYS A 157 -2.47 7.04 -14.81
CA LYS A 157 -2.27 5.59 -14.92
C LYS A 157 -0.91 5.31 -15.54
N LEU A 158 -0.04 4.64 -14.80
CA LEU A 158 1.26 4.23 -15.32
C LEU A 158 1.10 2.96 -16.18
N SER A 159 1.83 2.89 -17.28
CA SER A 159 1.78 1.76 -18.22
C SER A 159 2.83 0.67 -17.93
N ASN A 160 3.81 0.97 -17.08
CA ASN A 160 4.96 0.12 -16.75
C ASN A 160 4.83 -0.56 -15.38
N VAL A 161 3.60 -0.78 -14.91
CA VAL A 161 3.30 -1.38 -13.62
C VAL A 161 2.23 -2.45 -13.78
N THR A 162 2.32 -3.52 -12.99
CA THR A 162 1.36 -4.61 -13.00
C THR A 162 0.00 -4.12 -12.49
N THR A 163 -1.06 -4.35 -13.28
CA THR A 163 -2.46 -4.05 -12.92
C THR A 163 -3.37 -5.16 -13.45
N GLY A 164 -4.56 -5.30 -12.87
CA GLY A 164 -5.53 -6.31 -13.31
C GLY A 164 -5.11 -7.75 -13.01
N GLU A 165 -4.28 -7.94 -11.99
CA GLU A 165 -3.92 -9.26 -11.49
C GLU A 165 -5.15 -9.94 -10.86
N SER A 166 -5.28 -11.24 -11.07
CA SER A 166 -6.32 -12.08 -10.48
C SER A 166 -5.73 -13.36 -9.93
N LEU A 167 -6.28 -13.83 -8.81
CA LEU A 167 -5.94 -15.08 -8.17
C LEU A 167 -7.16 -15.98 -8.11
N GLU A 168 -6.91 -17.28 -8.06
CA GLU A 168 -7.92 -18.30 -7.87
C GLU A 168 -7.52 -19.13 -6.66
N SER A 169 -8.47 -19.48 -5.82
CA SER A 169 -8.20 -20.31 -4.65
C SER A 169 -7.82 -21.73 -5.07
N ASN A 170 -6.92 -22.35 -4.34
CA ASN A 170 -6.66 -23.78 -4.44
C ASN A 170 -7.11 -24.43 -3.13
N LYS A 171 -8.11 -25.32 -3.17
CA LYS A 171 -8.67 -25.97 -1.97
C LYS A 171 -9.06 -24.96 -0.90
N GLY A 172 -9.80 -23.93 -1.32
CA GLY A 172 -10.25 -22.86 -0.43
C GLY A 172 -9.16 -21.90 0.06
N VAL A 173 -7.90 -21.99 -0.43
CA VAL A 173 -6.80 -21.10 -0.03
C VAL A 173 -6.44 -20.13 -1.15
N LEU A 174 -6.49 -18.82 -0.87
CA LEU A 174 -5.93 -17.78 -1.71
C LEU A 174 -4.52 -17.42 -1.23
N SER A 175 -3.53 -17.50 -2.13
CA SER A 175 -2.13 -17.15 -1.82
C SER A 175 -1.64 -16.01 -2.70
N VAL A 176 -1.12 -14.95 -2.07
CA VAL A 176 -0.54 -13.79 -2.77
C VAL A 176 0.91 -13.57 -2.34
N LEU A 177 1.78 -13.31 -3.31
CA LEU A 177 3.14 -12.84 -3.05
C LEU A 177 3.14 -11.32 -2.90
N VAL A 178 3.63 -10.85 -1.75
CA VAL A 178 3.73 -9.42 -1.42
C VAL A 178 5.21 -9.06 -1.26
N PRO A 179 5.76 -8.24 -2.18
CA PRO A 179 7.13 -7.71 -2.04
C PRO A 179 7.35 -7.00 -0.69
N ASP A 180 8.58 -7.03 -0.18
CA ASP A 180 8.98 -6.24 1.00
C ASP A 180 8.67 -4.74 0.77
N SER A 181 8.20 -4.00 1.77
CA SER A 181 7.78 -2.59 1.65
C SER A 181 6.64 -2.36 0.63
N SER A 182 5.63 -3.23 0.64
CA SER A 182 4.45 -3.11 -0.22
C SER A 182 3.20 -3.70 0.42
N ALA A 183 2.04 -3.53 -0.20
CA ALA A 183 0.79 -4.14 0.25
C ALA A 183 -0.08 -4.62 -0.92
N ALA A 184 -0.96 -5.57 -0.63
CA ALA A 184 -1.95 -6.10 -1.56
C ALA A 184 -3.34 -6.13 -0.91
N ILE A 185 -4.36 -5.80 -1.70
CA ILE A 185 -5.78 -5.97 -1.38
C ILE A 185 -6.31 -7.01 -2.36
N LEU A 186 -6.93 -8.06 -1.82
CA LEU A 186 -7.66 -9.08 -2.57
C LEU A 186 -9.15 -8.74 -2.52
N ASP A 187 -9.80 -8.53 -3.66
CA ASP A 187 -11.24 -8.31 -3.77
C ASP A 187 -11.94 -9.62 -4.18
N ILE A 188 -12.80 -10.13 -3.30
CA ILE A 188 -13.55 -11.39 -3.41
C ILE A 188 -15.00 -11.14 -3.82
#